data_AF-A0A3M6CG37-F1
#
_entry.id   AF-A0A3M6CG37-F1
#
_cell.length_a   1.000
_cell.length_b   1.000
_cell.length_c   1.000
_cell.angle_alpha   90.00
_cell.angle_beta   90.00
_cell.angle_gamma   90.00
#
_symmetry.space_group_name_H-M   'P 1'
#
loop_
_entity.id
_entity.type
_entity.pdbx_description
1 polymer ?
#
loop_
_entity_poly.entity_id
_entity_poly.type
_entity_poly.pdbx_seq_one_letter_code
_entity_poly.pdbx_strand_id
1 'polypeptide(L)'
;MRKGYKANKATHNREISRDVSGYGQVNEADLFRSSDHCVVLMCEESIEKDSCQFYELPLPTSFLRRARGARHLSVTLAYSPAVRTTRLDYLATQISYRLVKGSSLEEVQASFNYDKQDETKTRGDDAEQNRDITAQLRSRGTVQSSRWTFKKRNPEEKWFVVVIRQDREWNHPDVLDRESYALVVTVADRDNEHAQLYAEIQAKLTLQNQVREEARQRAVL
;
A
#
# COMPACT_ATOMS: atom_id res chain seq x y z
N MET A 1 2.68 -3.12 32.02
CA MET A 1 2.88 -1.90 31.21
C MET A 1 2.29 -1.98 29.80
N ARG A 2 2.76 -2.86 28.89
CA ARG A 2 2.29 -2.94 27.48
C ARG A 2 0.78 -3.12 27.29
N LYS A 3 0.16 -4.10 27.98
CA LYS A 3 -1.29 -4.36 27.89
C LYS A 3 -2.14 -3.17 28.37
N GLY A 4 -1.70 -2.47 29.42
CA GLY A 4 -2.39 -1.29 29.97
C GLY A 4 -2.34 -0.08 29.04
N TYR A 5 -1.23 0.12 28.32
CA TYR A 5 -1.12 1.19 27.32
C TYR A 5 -2.08 0.97 26.15
N LYS A 6 -2.12 -0.26 25.60
CA LYS A 6 -3.00 -0.61 24.48
C LYS A 6 -4.49 -0.53 24.86
N ALA A 7 -4.84 -0.84 26.11
CA ALA A 7 -6.22 -0.78 26.61
C ALA A 7 -6.72 0.65 26.87
N ASN A 8 -5.83 1.65 26.96
CA ASN A 8 -6.23 3.03 27.17
C ASN A 8 -6.85 3.62 25.89
N LYS A 9 -8.08 4.14 25.99
CA LYS A 9 -8.80 4.75 24.86
C LYS A 9 -8.01 5.89 24.18
N ALA A 10 -7.22 6.65 24.94
CA ALA A 10 -6.40 7.74 24.42
C ALA A 10 -5.28 7.26 23.46
N THR A 11 -4.84 6.01 23.61
CA THR A 11 -3.81 5.45 22.73
C THR A 11 -4.41 4.89 21.45
N HIS A 12 -5.73 4.79 21.31
CA HIS A 12 -6.40 4.19 20.16
C HIS A 12 -5.86 2.79 19.81
N ASN A 13 -5.60 1.97 20.84
CA ASN A 13 -5.05 0.62 20.71
C ASN A 13 -3.67 0.56 20.02
N ARG A 14 -2.90 1.65 20.08
CA ARG A 14 -1.52 1.71 19.58
C ARG A 14 -0.57 0.91 20.44
N GLU A 15 0.49 0.43 19.82
CA GLU A 15 1.58 -0.25 20.52
C GLU A 15 2.66 0.75 20.92
N ILE A 16 3.18 0.61 22.14
CA ILE A 16 4.22 1.51 22.69
C ILE A 16 5.45 1.56 21.76
N SER A 17 5.86 0.41 21.23
CA SER A 17 7.00 0.31 20.29
C SER A 17 6.81 1.21 19.08
N ARG A 18 5.58 1.30 18.57
CA ARG A 18 5.28 2.11 17.39
C ARG A 18 5.28 3.60 17.68
N ASP A 19 4.79 4.00 18.85
CA ASP A 19 4.77 5.42 19.22
C ASP A 19 6.19 5.95 19.54
N VAL A 20 7.14 5.07 19.86
CA VAL A 20 8.55 5.42 20.10
C VAL A 20 9.40 5.27 18.84
N SER A 21 9.29 4.15 18.13
CA SER A 21 10.17 3.78 17.02
C SER A 21 9.55 3.99 15.62
N GLY A 22 8.28 4.42 15.54
CA GLY A 22 7.56 4.51 14.28
C GLY A 22 7.19 3.14 13.71
N TYR A 23 7.17 3.02 12.38
CA TYR A 23 6.75 1.80 11.68
C TYR A 23 7.85 0.75 11.49
N GLY A 24 9.09 1.07 11.85
CA GLY A 24 10.25 0.26 11.46
C GLY A 24 11.07 -0.20 12.64
N GLN A 25 11.56 -1.42 12.54
CA GLN A 25 12.76 -1.88 13.24
C GLN A 25 13.74 -2.32 12.16
N VAL A 26 15.00 -1.90 12.28
CA VAL A 26 16.05 -2.31 11.34
C VAL A 26 16.18 -3.83 11.39
N ASN A 27 16.11 -4.46 10.22
CA ASN A 27 16.45 -5.87 10.09
C ASN A 27 17.91 -5.98 9.68
N GLU A 28 18.75 -6.47 10.57
CA GLU A 28 20.19 -6.63 10.33
C GLU A 28 20.50 -7.48 9.09
N ALA A 29 19.69 -8.53 8.82
CA ALA A 29 19.90 -9.38 7.66
C ALA A 29 19.75 -8.59 6.33
N ASP A 30 18.72 -7.74 6.24
CA ASP A 30 18.48 -6.92 5.04
C ASP A 30 19.44 -5.72 4.97
N LEU A 31 19.90 -5.23 6.13
CA LEU A 31 20.85 -4.12 6.22
C LEU A 31 22.19 -4.48 5.55
N PHE A 32 22.66 -5.71 5.76
CA PHE A 32 23.98 -6.15 5.27
C PHE A 32 23.93 -6.94 3.97
N ARG A 33 22.76 -7.44 3.55
CA ARG A 33 22.64 -8.34 2.38
C ARG A 33 21.47 -7.95 1.49
N SER A 34 21.77 -7.73 0.21
CA SER A 34 20.74 -7.83 -0.82
C SER A 34 20.44 -9.31 -1.05
N SER A 35 19.18 -9.73 -0.94
CA SER A 35 18.78 -11.13 -1.07
C SER A 35 17.68 -11.28 -2.11
N ASP A 36 17.69 -12.40 -2.84
CA ASP A 36 16.69 -12.69 -3.87
C ASP A 36 15.30 -12.98 -3.28
N HIS A 37 15.22 -13.17 -1.96
CA HIS A 37 14.01 -13.47 -1.21
C HIS A 37 13.27 -12.22 -0.72
N CYS A 38 13.80 -11.01 -0.97
CA CYS A 38 13.20 -9.74 -0.57
C CYS A 38 13.33 -8.71 -1.69
N VAL A 39 12.19 -8.24 -2.20
CA VAL A 39 12.13 -7.24 -3.28
C VAL A 39 11.39 -6.02 -2.80
N VAL A 40 11.95 -4.84 -3.10
CA VAL A 40 11.34 -3.55 -2.82
C VAL A 40 10.96 -2.90 -4.15
N LEU A 41 9.67 -2.63 -4.31
CA LEU A 41 9.10 -1.84 -5.40
C LEU A 41 8.82 -0.44 -4.86
N MET A 42 9.27 0.58 -5.58
CA MET A 42 9.08 1.98 -5.22
C MET A 42 8.48 2.75 -6.38
N CYS A 43 7.55 3.64 -6.07
CA CYS A 43 6.90 4.52 -7.01
C CYS A 43 6.69 5.88 -6.35
N GLU A 44 7.04 6.95 -7.06
CA GLU A 44 6.79 8.33 -6.67
C GLU A 44 5.86 8.94 -7.71
N GLU A 45 4.69 9.39 -7.28
CA GLU A 45 3.64 9.89 -8.16
C GLU A 45 2.92 11.08 -7.53
N SER A 46 2.07 11.71 -8.33
CA SER A 46 1.18 12.78 -7.85
C SER A 46 -0.28 12.41 -8.09
N ILE A 47 -1.13 12.70 -7.11
CA ILE A 47 -2.57 12.36 -7.12
C ILE A 47 -3.42 13.63 -7.11
N GLU A 48 -4.41 13.66 -8.00
CA GLU A 48 -5.37 14.77 -8.12
C GLU A 48 -6.40 14.73 -6.99
N LYS A 49 -7.01 15.88 -6.72
CA LYS A 49 -8.04 16.02 -5.70
C LYS A 49 -9.19 15.03 -5.92
N ASP A 50 -9.63 14.40 -4.82
CA ASP A 50 -10.76 13.46 -4.77
C ASP A 50 -10.69 12.33 -5.80
N SER A 51 -9.47 11.85 -6.09
CA SER A 51 -9.20 10.81 -7.07
C SER A 51 -8.61 9.53 -6.44
N CYS A 52 -8.64 8.45 -7.21
CA CYS A 52 -8.05 7.16 -6.86
C CYS A 52 -7.00 6.75 -7.89
N GLN A 53 -5.87 6.24 -7.43
CA GLN A 53 -4.84 5.62 -8.26
C GLN A 53 -4.70 4.15 -7.92
N PHE A 54 -4.50 3.31 -8.93
CA PHE A 54 -4.56 1.86 -8.83
C PHE A 54 -3.23 1.25 -9.28
N TYR A 55 -2.62 0.44 -8.42
CA TYR A 55 -1.37 -0.25 -8.69
C TYR A 55 -1.59 -1.75 -8.63
N GLU A 56 -1.49 -2.44 -9.77
CA GLU A 56 -1.40 -3.91 -9.78
C GLU A 56 -0.02 -4.33 -9.29
N LEU A 57 0.02 -5.18 -8.26
CA LEU A 57 1.27 -5.72 -7.75
C LEU A 57 1.72 -6.89 -8.64
N PRO A 58 2.95 -6.87 -9.19
CA PRO A 58 3.47 -7.95 -10.04
C PRO A 58 3.90 -9.16 -9.21
N LEU A 59 3.06 -9.62 -8.28
CA LEU A 59 3.37 -10.77 -7.42
C LEU A 59 3.50 -12.03 -8.29
N PRO A 60 4.57 -12.82 -8.13
CA PRO A 60 4.74 -14.05 -8.88
C PRO A 60 3.88 -15.18 -8.31
N THR A 61 3.58 -16.17 -9.14
CA THR A 61 2.82 -17.36 -8.75
C THR A 61 3.55 -18.16 -7.67
N SER A 62 4.89 -18.13 -7.65
CA SER A 62 5.72 -18.72 -6.61
C SER A 62 5.43 -18.11 -5.23
N PHE A 63 5.24 -16.79 -5.15
CA PHE A 63 4.88 -16.08 -3.92
C PHE A 63 3.44 -16.36 -3.51
N LEU A 64 2.53 -16.41 -4.48
CA LEU A 64 1.11 -16.71 -4.24
C LEU A 64 0.79 -18.20 -4.14
N ARG A 65 1.80 -19.07 -4.02
CA ARG A 65 1.65 -20.53 -3.98
C ARG A 65 0.73 -21.02 -2.86
N ARG A 66 0.03 -22.13 -3.13
CA ARG A 66 -0.81 -22.84 -2.16
C ARG A 66 -0.03 -23.58 -1.08
N ALA A 67 1.26 -23.85 -1.33
CA ALA A 67 2.16 -24.46 -0.36
C ALA A 67 2.24 -23.60 0.92
N ARG A 68 2.47 -24.23 2.06
CA ARG A 68 2.56 -23.55 3.35
C ARG A 68 3.93 -22.87 3.47
N GLY A 69 3.95 -21.61 3.88
CA GLY A 69 5.18 -20.86 4.18
C GLY A 69 4.86 -19.43 4.59
N ALA A 70 5.62 -18.82 5.49
CA ALA A 70 5.38 -17.44 5.90
C ALA A 70 5.90 -16.48 4.83
N ARG A 71 4.98 -15.64 4.35
CA ARG A 71 5.25 -14.61 3.35
C ARG A 71 4.79 -13.29 3.88
N HIS A 72 5.57 -12.27 3.59
CA HIS A 72 5.32 -10.94 4.08
C HIS A 72 5.17 -9.98 2.90
N LEU A 73 4.09 -9.23 2.94
CA LEU A 73 3.86 -8.11 2.05
C LEU A 73 3.76 -6.87 2.93
N SER A 74 4.66 -5.91 2.78
CA SER A 74 4.61 -4.65 3.50
C SER A 74 4.31 -3.54 2.50
N VAL A 75 3.34 -2.69 2.82
CA VAL A 75 2.99 -1.54 1.99
C VAL A 75 3.18 -0.30 2.85
N THR A 76 3.95 0.66 2.34
CA THR A 76 4.22 1.93 3.00
C THR A 76 3.93 3.07 2.04
N LEU A 77 3.17 4.06 2.51
CA LEU A 77 2.85 5.28 1.79
C LEU A 77 3.30 6.48 2.63
N ALA A 78 3.92 7.47 1.98
CA ALA A 78 4.32 8.72 2.60
C ALA A 78 3.99 9.90 1.69
N TYR A 79 3.53 11.01 2.27
CA TYR A 79 3.26 12.28 1.57
C TYR A 79 3.50 13.45 2.53
N SER A 80 3.53 14.68 2.01
CA SER A 80 3.86 15.88 2.79
C SER A 80 2.90 17.03 2.49
N PRO A 81 1.65 16.96 2.99
CA PRO A 81 0.63 17.94 2.68
C PRO A 81 0.92 19.27 3.37
N ALA A 82 0.36 20.36 2.84
CA ALA A 82 0.37 21.65 3.53
C ALA A 82 -0.29 21.54 4.92
N VAL A 83 0.32 22.18 5.92
CA VAL A 83 -0.16 22.18 7.31
C VAL A 83 -0.51 23.58 7.77
N ARG A 84 -1.59 23.70 8.56
CA ARG A 84 -1.85 24.91 9.36
C ARG A 84 -1.54 24.65 10.83
N THR A 85 -1.45 25.70 11.63
CA THR A 85 -1.14 25.62 13.07
C THR A 85 -2.34 25.92 13.98
N THR A 86 -3.50 26.29 13.43
CA THR A 86 -4.61 26.91 14.20
C THR A 86 -5.94 26.15 14.22
N ARG A 87 -6.06 24.95 13.61
CA ARG A 87 -7.32 24.17 13.55
C ARG A 87 -7.13 22.73 13.99
N LEU A 88 -8.18 22.12 14.56
CA LEU A 88 -8.23 20.69 14.92
C LEU A 88 -7.83 19.75 13.76
N ASP A 89 -8.17 20.14 12.53
CA ASP A 89 -7.73 19.46 11.32
C ASP A 89 -6.58 20.24 10.69
N TYR A 90 -5.36 19.77 10.93
CA TYR A 90 -4.14 20.48 10.55
C TYR A 90 -3.65 20.15 9.14
N LEU A 91 -4.13 19.06 8.51
CA LEU A 91 -3.68 18.59 7.20
C LEU A 91 -4.64 19.06 6.10
N ALA A 92 -4.09 19.69 5.06
CA ALA A 92 -4.88 20.18 3.93
C ALA A 92 -5.43 19.05 3.04
N THR A 93 -4.64 17.98 2.88
CA THR A 93 -4.95 16.82 2.05
C THR A 93 -4.79 15.55 2.87
N GLN A 94 -5.71 14.59 2.69
CA GLN A 94 -5.62 13.28 3.31
C GLN A 94 -5.51 12.20 2.23
N ILE A 95 -4.29 11.65 2.09
CA ILE A 95 -4.05 10.47 1.25
C ILE A 95 -4.11 9.24 2.15
N SER A 96 -4.74 8.18 1.68
CA SER A 96 -4.71 6.86 2.30
C SER A 96 -4.57 5.79 1.23
N TYR A 97 -4.25 4.56 1.61
CA TYR A 97 -4.26 3.43 0.67
C TYR A 97 -5.13 2.28 1.16
N ARG A 98 -5.56 1.42 0.24
CA ARG A 98 -6.19 0.12 0.52
C ARG A 98 -5.46 -0.98 -0.21
N LEU A 99 -5.29 -2.13 0.44
CA LEU A 99 -4.79 -3.32 -0.21
C LEU A 99 -5.98 -4.22 -0.57
N VAL A 100 -6.23 -4.47 -1.85
CA VAL A 100 -7.39 -5.21 -2.32
C VAL A 100 -7.00 -6.35 -3.26
N LYS A 101 -7.85 -7.37 -3.35
CA LYS A 101 -7.75 -8.45 -4.33
C LYS A 101 -8.77 -8.24 -5.45
N GLY A 102 -8.46 -8.64 -6.67
CA GLY A 102 -9.41 -8.54 -7.79
C GLY A 102 -9.03 -9.49 -8.90
N SER A 103 -9.94 -9.70 -9.84
CA SER A 103 -9.68 -10.52 -11.04
C SER A 103 -9.07 -9.64 -12.14
N SER A 104 -9.47 -8.37 -12.21
CA SER A 104 -8.95 -7.38 -13.16
C SER A 104 -8.92 -5.97 -12.57
N LEU A 105 -8.23 -5.06 -13.27
CA LEU A 105 -8.15 -3.65 -12.87
C LEU A 105 -9.53 -2.98 -12.96
N GLU A 106 -10.32 -3.31 -13.98
CA GLU A 106 -11.64 -2.74 -14.24
C GLU A 106 -12.63 -3.11 -13.12
N GLU A 107 -12.58 -4.35 -12.63
CA GLU A 107 -13.39 -4.80 -11.48
C GLU A 107 -13.07 -3.97 -10.23
N VAL A 108 -11.78 -3.75 -9.97
CA VAL A 108 -11.34 -2.96 -8.82
C VAL A 108 -11.76 -1.51 -8.99
N GLN A 109 -11.52 -0.90 -10.15
CA GLN A 109 -11.92 0.48 -10.44
C GLN A 109 -13.43 0.70 -10.25
N ALA A 110 -14.26 -0.23 -10.74
CA ALA A 110 -15.71 -0.15 -10.57
C ALA A 110 -16.14 -0.11 -9.09
N SER A 111 -15.38 -0.73 -8.19
CA SER A 111 -15.66 -0.71 -6.74
C SER A 111 -15.24 0.58 -6.01
N PHE A 112 -14.43 1.43 -6.65
CA PHE A 112 -13.91 2.68 -6.08
C PHE A 112 -14.36 3.94 -6.85
N ASN A 113 -15.20 3.81 -7.89
CA ASN A 113 -15.71 4.96 -8.64
C ASN A 113 -16.62 5.85 -7.77
N TYR A 114 -16.19 7.10 -7.61
CA TYR A 114 -16.82 8.14 -6.80
C TYR A 114 -18.24 8.48 -7.28
N ASP A 115 -18.46 8.56 -8.60
CA ASP A 115 -19.76 8.95 -9.19
C ASP A 115 -20.90 7.94 -8.95
N LYS A 116 -20.59 6.72 -8.49
CA LYS A 116 -21.60 5.69 -8.15
C LYS A 116 -21.74 5.49 -6.64
N GLN A 117 -21.01 6.23 -5.81
CA GLN A 117 -21.12 6.17 -4.35
C GLN A 117 -22.15 7.16 -3.84
N ASP A 118 -23.41 6.94 -4.21
CA ASP A 118 -24.52 7.40 -3.38
C ASP A 118 -24.43 6.59 -2.08
N GLU A 119 -24.09 7.26 -0.98
CA GLU A 119 -24.17 6.77 0.40
C GLU A 119 -23.81 5.28 0.63
N THR A 120 -22.52 4.94 0.84
CA THR A 120 -22.01 3.92 1.81
C THR A 120 -20.80 3.11 1.31
N LYS A 121 -19.73 3.14 2.14
CA LYS A 121 -18.57 2.22 2.26
C LYS A 121 -17.70 2.01 1.01
N THR A 122 -16.67 2.85 0.90
CA THR A 122 -15.40 2.49 0.23
C THR A 122 -14.95 1.09 0.64
N ARG A 123 -14.62 0.25 -0.34
CA ARG A 123 -14.14 -1.12 -0.11
C ARG A 123 -12.97 -1.14 0.89
N GLY A 124 -13.07 -2.01 1.88
CA GLY A 124 -12.03 -2.19 2.91
C GLY A 124 -10.76 -2.87 2.39
N ASP A 125 -9.77 -3.05 3.27
CA ASP A 125 -8.62 -3.88 2.89
C ASP A 125 -9.08 -5.33 2.74
N ASP A 126 -8.61 -6.03 1.72
CA ASP A 126 -8.65 -7.47 1.69
C ASP A 126 -7.59 -8.05 2.65
N ALA A 127 -7.92 -9.17 3.29
CA ALA A 127 -7.11 -9.81 4.34
C ALA A 127 -6.90 -8.97 5.62
N GLU A 128 -7.95 -8.30 6.10
CA GLU A 128 -7.93 -7.51 7.34
C GLU A 128 -7.39 -8.24 8.58
N GLN A 129 -7.58 -9.56 8.65
CA GLN A 129 -7.14 -10.39 9.78
C GLN A 129 -5.63 -10.68 9.78
N ASN A 130 -4.97 -10.48 8.64
CA ASN A 130 -3.56 -10.83 8.43
C ASN A 130 -2.61 -9.64 8.55
N ARG A 131 -3.14 -8.44 8.82
CA ARG A 131 -2.39 -7.19 8.85
C ARG A 131 -1.97 -6.81 10.26
N ASP A 132 -0.81 -6.16 10.38
CA ASP A 132 -0.29 -5.67 11.65
C ASP A 132 -0.99 -4.36 12.08
N ILE A 133 -1.28 -3.45 11.14
CA ILE A 133 -1.85 -2.13 11.42
C ILE A 133 -3.09 -1.89 10.57
N THR A 134 -4.19 -1.48 11.21
CA THR A 134 -5.45 -1.23 10.51
C THR A 134 -5.40 0.03 9.67
N ALA A 135 -6.17 0.05 8.58
CA ALA A 135 -6.31 1.22 7.71
C ALA A 135 -6.68 2.49 8.49
N GLN A 136 -7.63 2.39 9.43
CA GLN A 136 -8.09 3.50 10.26
C GLN A 136 -7.01 4.05 11.19
N LEU A 137 -6.05 3.21 11.58
CA LEU A 137 -4.99 3.61 12.51
C LEU A 137 -3.79 4.21 11.77
N ARG A 138 -3.44 3.68 10.58
CA ARG A 138 -2.36 4.23 9.74
C ARG A 138 -2.78 5.50 9.02
N SER A 139 -4.05 5.65 8.61
CA SER A 139 -4.56 6.82 7.86
C SER A 139 -4.59 8.14 8.64
N ARG A 140 -4.22 8.12 9.93
CA ARG A 140 -4.13 9.30 10.80
C ARG A 140 -2.83 10.07 10.63
N GLY A 141 -1.81 9.44 10.06
CA GLY A 141 -0.51 10.05 9.79
C GLY A 141 -0.27 10.22 8.29
N THR A 142 0.72 11.05 7.98
CA THR A 142 1.22 11.25 6.62
C THR A 142 2.11 10.09 6.18
N VAL A 143 2.77 9.41 7.12
CA VAL A 143 3.41 8.11 6.91
C VAL A 143 2.46 7.00 7.36
N GLN A 144 2.22 6.05 6.46
CA GLN A 144 1.31 4.93 6.66
C GLN A 144 2.03 3.65 6.30
N SER A 145 2.10 2.69 7.21
CA SER A 145 2.66 1.38 6.88
C SER A 145 1.83 0.28 7.52
N SER A 146 1.78 -0.86 6.85
CA SER A 146 1.26 -2.10 7.39
C SER A 146 1.93 -3.28 6.71
N ARG A 147 2.10 -4.37 7.46
CA ARG A 147 2.61 -5.64 6.99
C ARG A 147 1.52 -6.68 7.07
N TRP A 148 1.39 -7.47 6.00
CA TRP A 148 0.52 -8.62 5.92
C TRP A 148 1.36 -9.89 5.96
N THR A 149 0.92 -10.85 6.78
CA THR A 149 1.55 -12.18 6.84
C THR A 149 0.63 -13.23 6.23
N PHE A 150 1.10 -13.86 5.16
CA PHE A 150 0.38 -14.89 4.42
C PHE A 150 1.00 -16.27 4.67
N LYS A 151 0.15 -17.30 4.79
CA LYS A 151 0.60 -18.69 4.97
C LYS A 151 0.24 -19.60 3.79
N LYS A 152 -0.90 -19.33 3.15
CA LYS A 152 -1.42 -20.01 1.96
C LYS A 152 -2.14 -18.95 1.12
N ARG A 153 -1.93 -18.97 -0.19
CA ARG A 153 -2.57 -18.05 -1.15
C ARG A 153 -2.94 -18.79 -2.43
N ASN A 154 -3.70 -18.12 -3.31
CA ASN A 154 -4.07 -18.66 -4.61
C ASN A 154 -3.23 -17.98 -5.71
N PRO A 155 -2.51 -18.75 -6.56
CA PRO A 155 -1.70 -18.20 -7.65
C PRO A 155 -2.46 -17.36 -8.68
N GLU A 156 -3.77 -17.55 -8.79
CA GLU A 156 -4.64 -16.83 -9.74
C GLU A 156 -5.12 -15.47 -9.20
N GLU A 157 -4.93 -15.19 -7.90
CA GLU A 157 -5.35 -13.92 -7.31
C GLU A 157 -4.42 -12.78 -7.75
N LYS A 158 -5.01 -11.66 -8.20
CA LYS A 158 -4.27 -10.41 -8.36
C LYS A 158 -4.49 -9.52 -7.16
N TRP A 159 -3.45 -8.78 -6.81
CA TRP A 159 -3.42 -7.87 -5.68
C TRP A 159 -3.17 -6.46 -6.17
N PHE A 160 -3.89 -5.51 -5.59
CA PHE A 160 -3.83 -4.11 -5.96
C PHE A 160 -3.64 -3.24 -4.73
N VAL A 161 -2.82 -2.21 -4.87
CA VAL A 161 -2.80 -1.10 -3.93
C VAL A 161 -3.60 0.04 -4.54
N VAL A 162 -4.65 0.47 -3.85
CA VAL A 162 -5.48 1.60 -4.25
C VAL A 162 -5.12 2.77 -3.38
N VAL A 163 -4.50 3.80 -3.95
CA VAL A 163 -4.22 5.07 -3.28
C VAL A 163 -5.41 5.99 -3.49
N ILE A 164 -5.91 6.56 -2.41
CA ILE A 164 -7.13 7.35 -2.38
C ILE A 164 -6.76 8.70 -1.75
N ARG A 165 -6.94 9.77 -2.51
CA ARG A 165 -6.92 11.13 -1.96
C ARG A 165 -8.36 11.54 -1.71
N GLN A 166 -8.66 11.89 -0.47
CA GLN A 166 -9.95 12.47 -0.10
C GLN A 166 -9.65 13.75 0.66
N ASP A 167 -9.92 14.87 0.02
CA ASP A 167 -9.68 16.16 0.64
C ASP A 167 -10.86 16.53 1.54
N ARG A 168 -10.56 17.23 2.63
CA ARG A 168 -11.60 17.91 3.39
C ARG A 168 -11.87 19.26 2.74
N GLU A 169 -13.01 19.86 3.03
CA GLU A 169 -13.30 21.23 2.58
C GLU A 169 -12.25 22.20 3.14
N TRP A 170 -11.29 22.53 2.27
CA TRP A 170 -10.14 23.36 2.58
C TRP A 170 -9.95 24.39 1.47
N ASN A 171 -10.41 25.61 1.70
CA ASN A 171 -10.18 26.73 0.79
C ASN A 171 -8.92 27.47 1.25
N HIS A 172 -7.75 27.09 0.71
CA HIS A 172 -6.48 27.79 0.91
C HIS A 172 -5.60 27.70 -0.33
N PRO A 173 -4.83 28.74 -0.69
CA PRO A 173 -3.89 28.69 -1.80
C PRO A 173 -2.82 27.59 -1.69
N ASP A 174 -2.50 27.14 -0.47
CA ASP A 174 -1.48 26.10 -0.27
C ASP A 174 -1.99 24.67 -0.55
N VAL A 175 -3.29 24.49 -0.83
CA VAL A 175 -3.80 23.20 -1.31
C VAL A 175 -3.37 23.06 -2.75
N LEU A 176 -2.47 22.13 -3.01
CA LEU A 176 -2.05 21.81 -4.35
C LEU A 176 -3.17 21.04 -5.08
N ASP A 177 -3.36 21.33 -6.35
CA ASP A 177 -4.25 20.54 -7.21
C ASP A 177 -3.79 19.08 -7.29
N ARG A 178 -2.46 18.87 -7.29
CA ARG A 178 -1.80 17.57 -7.28
C ARG A 178 -0.86 17.45 -6.09
N GLU A 179 -1.13 16.47 -5.24
CA GLU A 179 -0.31 16.19 -4.06
C GLU A 179 0.67 15.05 -4.39
N SER A 180 1.95 15.24 -4.08
CA SER A 180 2.99 14.24 -4.32
C SER A 180 3.04 13.21 -3.20
N TYR A 181 3.25 11.95 -3.54
CA TYR A 181 3.40 10.88 -2.58
C TYR A 181 4.38 9.81 -3.08
N ALA A 182 4.94 9.06 -2.13
CA ALA A 182 5.75 7.89 -2.39
C ALA A 182 5.03 6.64 -1.88
N LEU A 183 5.04 5.59 -2.70
CA LEU A 183 4.53 4.27 -2.38
C LEU A 183 5.66 3.25 -2.47
N VAL A 184 5.88 2.51 -1.39
CA VAL A 184 6.87 1.45 -1.28
C VAL A 184 6.16 0.14 -0.94
N VAL A 185 6.40 -0.88 -1.74
CA VAL A 185 5.87 -2.23 -1.53
C VAL A 185 7.04 -3.20 -1.38
N THR A 186 7.12 -3.85 -0.24
CA THR A 186 8.14 -4.86 0.04
C THR A 186 7.52 -6.25 0.03
N VAL A 187 8.05 -7.13 -0.81
CA VAL A 187 7.61 -8.52 -0.96
C VAL A 187 8.74 -9.42 -0.43
N ALA A 188 8.46 -10.26 0.57
CA ALA A 188 9.45 -11.12 1.17
C ALA A 188 8.94 -12.55 1.42
N ASP A 189 9.74 -13.55 1.03
CA ASP A 189 9.47 -14.99 1.22
C ASP A 189 10.71 -15.67 1.83
N ARG A 190 11.03 -15.33 3.08
CA ARG A 190 12.27 -15.73 3.75
C ARG A 190 12.31 -17.20 4.16
N ASP A 191 11.14 -17.83 4.31
CA ASP A 191 11.05 -19.26 4.64
C ASP A 191 11.40 -20.16 3.44
N ASN A 192 11.64 -19.59 2.26
CA ASN A 192 11.89 -20.33 1.03
C ASN A 192 13.30 -20.04 0.50
N GLU A 193 14.22 -20.97 0.76
CA GLU A 193 15.63 -20.88 0.34
C GLU A 193 15.81 -20.81 -1.18
N HIS A 194 14.81 -21.22 -1.96
CA HIS A 194 14.83 -21.18 -3.42
C HIS A 194 14.03 -20.01 -4.00
N ALA A 195 13.59 -19.05 -3.19
CA ALA A 195 12.79 -17.93 -3.70
C ALA A 195 13.65 -17.01 -4.59
N GLN A 196 13.29 -16.89 -5.87
CA GLN A 196 13.92 -15.99 -6.84
C GLN A 196 13.00 -14.79 -7.13
N LEU A 197 12.49 -14.14 -6.07
CA LEU A 197 11.45 -13.12 -6.22
C LEU A 197 11.92 -11.95 -7.09
N TYR A 198 13.19 -11.56 -6.98
CA TYR A 198 13.75 -10.46 -7.78
C TYR A 198 13.66 -10.76 -9.27
N ALA A 199 14.21 -11.90 -9.71
CA ALA A 199 14.23 -12.31 -11.11
C ALA A 199 12.81 -12.48 -11.66
N GLU A 200 11.90 -13.10 -10.90
CA GLU A 200 10.52 -13.32 -11.33
C GLU A 200 9.72 -12.01 -11.46
N ILE A 201 9.85 -11.10 -10.48
CA ILE A 201 9.18 -9.79 -10.53
C ILE A 201 9.74 -8.95 -11.67
N GLN A 202 11.07 -8.94 -11.85
CA GLN A 202 11.72 -8.21 -12.94
C GLN A 202 11.28 -8.73 -14.31
N ALA A 203 11.23 -10.05 -14.51
CA ALA A 203 10.76 -10.66 -15.75
C ALA A 203 9.31 -10.26 -16.06
N LYS A 204 8.43 -10.28 -15.04
CA LYS A 204 7.02 -9.88 -15.18
C LYS A 204 6.87 -8.40 -15.54
N LEU A 205 7.62 -7.52 -14.88
CA LEU A 205 7.62 -6.09 -15.19
C LEU A 205 8.13 -5.80 -16.61
N THR A 206 9.19 -6.51 -17.04
CA THR A 206 9.75 -6.36 -18.39
C THR A 206 8.72 -6.73 -19.45
N LEU A 207 8.04 -7.86 -19.27
CA LEU A 207 6.98 -8.30 -20.17
C LEU A 207 5.81 -7.30 -20.21
N GLN A 208 5.37 -6.80 -19.05
CA GLN A 208 4.30 -5.80 -18.98
C GLN A 208 4.66 -4.50 -19.69
N ASN A 209 5.91 -4.04 -19.57
CA ASN A 209 6.40 -2.84 -20.25
C ASN A 209 6.43 -3.03 -21.78
N GLN A 210 6.91 -4.18 -22.26
CA GLN A 210 6.91 -4.51 -23.70
C GLN A 210 5.50 -4.50 -24.28
N VAL A 211 4.55 -5.18 -23.65
CA VAL A 211 3.14 -5.19 -24.08
C VAL A 211 2.56 -3.78 -24.13
N ARG A 212 2.90 -2.93 -23.15
CA ARG A 212 2.45 -1.53 -23.10
C ARG A 212 3.06 -0.69 -24.22
N GLU A 213 4.33 -0.90 -24.54
CA GLU A 213 5.02 -0.22 -25.65
C GLU A 213 4.43 -0.61 -27.01
N GLU A 214 4.19 -1.91 -27.25
CA GLU A 214 3.56 -2.40 -28.47
C GLU A 214 2.13 -1.85 -28.63
N ALA A 215 1.35 -1.83 -27.55
CA ALA A 215 0.00 -1.25 -27.57
C ALA A 215 0.03 0.25 -27.90
N ARG A 216 1.00 1.00 -27.35
CA ARG A 216 1.20 2.42 -27.68
C ARG A 216 1.56 2.61 -29.15
N GLN A 217 2.48 1.81 -29.68
CA GLN A 217 2.87 1.89 -31.09
C GLN A 217 1.69 1.59 -32.04
N ARG A 218 0.86 0.60 -31.69
CA ARG A 218 -0.36 0.27 -32.46
C ARG A 218 -1.42 1.37 -32.42
N ALA A 219 -1.51 2.13 -31.33
CA ALA A 219 -2.49 3.21 -31.19
C ALA A 219 -2.10 4.50 -31.94
N VAL A 220 -0.84 4.61 -32.39
CA VAL A 220 -0.32 5.77 -33.13
C VAL A 220 -0.38 5.57 -34.66
N LEU A 221 -0.58 4.32 -35.12
CA LEU A 221 -0.81 3.95 -36.52
C LEU A 221 -2.31 4.00 -36.87
#